data_AF-A0A8J8ND84-F1
#
_entry.id   AF-A0A8J8ND84-F1
#
_cell.length_a   1.000
_cell.length_b   1.000
_cell.length_c   1.000
_cell.angle_alpha   90.00
_cell.angle_beta   90.00
_cell.angle_gamma   90.00
#
_symmetry.space_group_name_H-M   'P 1'
#
loop_
_entity.id
_entity.type
_entity.pdbx_description
1 polymer ?
#
loop_
_entity_poly.entity_id
_entity_poly.type
_entity_poly.pdbx_seq_one_letter_code
_entity_poly.pdbx_strand_id
1 'polypeptide(L)'
;MELSNNPAALYQEGFRSVSDIKQHLDLLTEEQRNVFSYFDEMEAAFSRDEAEEIVKVVKENLESLFDGAQDIFDIEACGAYRRGEAELKDLDLLITRNDDGSTVHVLMKLVEHLEERGLILQQLKEVRVSSSGSAGFQGIIRLGNDKKCHRIDINCYPLRQKPFALLYFTGPPNFNQWLRKQAAERGYSLSDSGMQINRNYDVPHEQEMRLKAFEPLKSEEDVFKVLELEYVVPNMRSIAPIPPEELY
;
A
#
# COMPACT_ATOMS: atom_id res chain seq x y z
N MET A 1 -9.34 21.18 -25.57
CA MET A 1 -10.25 20.47 -24.65
C MET A 1 -9.39 19.42 -24.00
N GLU A 2 -9.30 19.43 -22.67
CA GLU A 2 -8.47 18.45 -21.96
C GLU A 2 -9.23 17.11 -21.86
N LEU A 3 -8.50 16.00 -21.95
CA LEU A 3 -9.04 14.65 -21.79
C LEU A 3 -9.57 14.45 -20.39
N SER A 4 -10.62 13.64 -20.28
CA SER A 4 -11.18 13.29 -18.99
C SER A 4 -10.22 12.43 -18.16
N ASN A 5 -10.12 12.72 -16.86
CA ASN A 5 -9.44 11.83 -15.90
C ASN A 5 -10.29 10.62 -15.50
N ASN A 6 -11.51 10.50 -16.04
CA ASN A 6 -12.43 9.40 -15.79
C ASN A 6 -12.28 8.31 -16.88
N PRO A 7 -11.89 7.07 -16.53
CA PRO A 7 -11.75 6.00 -17.51
C PRO A 7 -13.01 5.69 -18.32
N ALA A 8 -14.21 5.83 -17.72
CA ALA A 8 -15.46 5.60 -18.41
C ALA A 8 -15.74 6.68 -19.47
N ALA A 9 -15.36 7.93 -19.20
CA ALA A 9 -15.48 9.03 -20.16
C ALA A 9 -14.50 8.84 -21.33
N LEU A 10 -13.24 8.51 -21.07
CA LEU A 10 -12.25 8.17 -22.12
C LEU A 10 -12.76 7.02 -23.01
N TYR A 11 -13.36 6.00 -22.40
CA TYR A 11 -13.96 4.90 -23.17
C TYR A 11 -15.14 5.36 -24.02
N GLN A 12 -16.01 6.25 -23.51
CA GLN A 12 -17.09 6.84 -24.29
C GLN A 12 -16.56 7.71 -25.45
N GLU A 13 -15.43 8.38 -25.26
CA GLU A 13 -14.73 9.19 -26.27
C GLU A 13 -13.99 8.35 -27.32
N GLY A 14 -13.94 7.02 -27.16
CA GLY A 14 -13.40 6.10 -28.16
C GLY A 14 -12.01 5.55 -27.87
N PHE A 15 -11.36 5.97 -26.78
CA PHE A 15 -10.06 5.41 -26.36
C PHE A 15 -10.25 3.97 -25.86
N ARG A 16 -9.42 3.04 -26.35
CA ARG A 16 -9.48 1.60 -26.01
C ARG A 16 -8.17 1.09 -25.42
N SER A 17 -7.08 1.84 -25.58
CA SER A 17 -5.77 1.48 -25.07
C SER A 17 -4.99 2.70 -24.57
N VAL A 18 -3.99 2.45 -23.73
CA VAL A 18 -3.00 3.47 -23.33
C VAL A 18 -2.26 4.01 -24.57
N SER A 19 -2.01 3.16 -25.57
CA SER A 19 -1.40 3.57 -26.84
C SER A 19 -2.27 4.54 -27.64
N ASP A 20 -3.60 4.44 -27.53
CA ASP A 20 -4.51 5.42 -28.15
C ASP A 20 -4.33 6.77 -27.47
N ILE A 21 -4.26 6.80 -26.14
CA ILE A 21 -4.06 8.03 -25.36
C ILE A 21 -2.69 8.65 -25.66
N LYS A 22 -1.64 7.84 -25.82
CA LYS A 22 -0.29 8.30 -26.21
C LYS A 22 -0.25 9.01 -27.58
N GLN A 23 -1.24 8.82 -28.45
CA GLN A 23 -1.34 9.55 -29.71
C GLN A 23 -1.96 10.95 -29.54
N HIS A 24 -2.51 11.26 -28.36
CA HIS A 24 -3.24 12.48 -28.04
C HIS A 24 -2.69 13.18 -26.79
N LEU A 25 -1.37 13.18 -26.60
CA LEU A 25 -0.71 13.82 -25.44
C LEU A 25 -0.97 15.33 -25.36
N ASP A 26 -1.28 15.97 -26.48
CA ASP A 26 -1.66 17.39 -26.57
C ASP A 26 -2.98 17.68 -25.82
N LEU A 27 -3.84 16.68 -25.66
CA LEU A 27 -5.10 16.80 -24.93
C LEU A 27 -4.97 16.48 -23.44
N LEU A 28 -3.81 16.03 -22.96
CA LEU A 28 -3.60 15.74 -21.54
C LEU A 28 -3.24 17.01 -20.75
N THR A 29 -3.40 16.96 -19.42
CA THR A 29 -2.79 17.97 -18.54
C THR A 29 -1.27 17.83 -18.54
N GLU A 30 -0.55 18.84 -18.04
CA GLU A 30 0.92 18.78 -17.90
C GLU A 30 1.35 17.62 -17.00
N GLU A 31 0.70 17.45 -15.84
CA GLU A 31 0.97 16.36 -14.91
C GLU A 31 0.79 14.99 -15.56
N GLN A 32 -0.28 14.81 -16.32
CA GLN A 32 -0.53 13.57 -17.05
C GLN A 32 0.55 13.32 -18.10
N ARG A 33 0.90 14.33 -18.92
CA ARG A 33 1.99 14.20 -19.90
C ARG A 33 3.30 13.79 -19.24
N ASN A 34 3.62 14.35 -18.07
CA ASN A 34 4.82 13.99 -17.32
C ASN A 34 4.79 12.51 -16.90
N VAL A 35 3.67 12.01 -16.38
CA VAL A 35 3.50 10.57 -16.07
C VAL A 35 3.71 9.71 -17.32
N PHE A 36 3.13 10.12 -18.47
CA PHE A 36 3.28 9.38 -19.73
C PHE A 36 4.74 9.31 -20.22
N SER A 37 5.58 10.31 -19.89
CA SER A 37 7.01 10.28 -20.23
C SER A 37 7.79 9.16 -19.52
N TYR A 38 7.26 8.66 -18.40
CA TYR A 38 7.85 7.60 -17.58
C TYR A 38 7.10 6.26 -17.68
N PHE A 39 5.97 6.22 -18.39
CA PHE A 39 5.01 5.12 -18.33
C PHE A 39 5.61 3.75 -18.65
N ASP A 40 6.37 3.64 -19.74
CA ASP A 40 6.91 2.35 -20.19
C ASP A 40 8.02 1.84 -19.26
N GLU A 41 8.79 2.73 -18.64
CA GLU A 41 9.79 2.37 -17.63
C GLU A 41 9.11 1.94 -16.32
N MET A 42 8.16 2.74 -15.82
CA MET A 42 7.56 2.51 -14.51
C MET A 42 6.65 1.26 -14.46
N GLU A 43 6.09 0.84 -15.60
CA GLU A 43 5.26 -0.38 -15.70
C GLU A 43 6.09 -1.64 -15.99
N ALA A 44 7.39 -1.49 -16.32
CA ALA A 44 8.27 -2.62 -16.53
C ALA A 44 8.56 -3.35 -15.22
N ALA A 45 8.62 -4.68 -15.30
CA ALA A 45 9.01 -5.47 -14.15
C ALA A 45 10.47 -5.20 -13.75
N PHE A 46 10.77 -5.25 -12.45
CA PHE A 46 12.10 -5.03 -11.90
C PHE A 46 12.46 -6.06 -10.83
N SER A 47 13.74 -6.15 -10.54
CA SER A 47 14.31 -7.16 -9.65
C SER A 47 14.14 -6.81 -8.17
N ARG A 48 14.29 -7.82 -7.31
CA ARG A 48 14.34 -7.62 -5.86
C ARG A 48 15.55 -6.79 -5.43
N ASP A 49 16.69 -6.94 -6.10
CA ASP A 49 17.90 -6.16 -5.81
C ASP A 49 17.67 -4.66 -6.05
N GLU A 50 16.99 -4.31 -7.16
CA GLU A 50 16.57 -2.92 -7.42
C GLU A 50 15.60 -2.40 -6.34
N ALA A 51 14.67 -3.24 -5.88
CA ALA A 51 13.77 -2.89 -4.77
C ALA A 51 14.53 -2.63 -3.46
N GLU A 52 15.51 -3.47 -3.13
CA GLU A 52 16.36 -3.34 -1.95
C GLU A 52 17.18 -2.05 -1.98
N GLU A 53 17.71 -1.67 -3.15
CA GLU A 53 18.36 -0.37 -3.34
C GLU A 53 17.40 0.79 -3.01
N ILE A 54 16.16 0.73 -3.50
CA ILE A 54 15.15 1.78 -3.25
C ILE A 54 14.78 1.84 -1.77
N VAL A 55 14.51 0.69 -1.13
CA VAL A 55 14.20 0.62 0.31
C VAL A 55 15.31 1.26 1.12
N LYS A 56 16.57 0.92 0.82
CA LYS A 56 17.74 1.47 1.50
C LYS A 56 17.80 2.99 1.37
N VAL A 57 17.65 3.53 0.15
CA VAL A 57 17.68 4.97 -0.09
C VAL A 57 16.53 5.67 0.66
N VAL A 58 15.31 5.14 0.61
CA VAL A 58 14.17 5.73 1.34
C VAL A 58 14.43 5.72 2.85
N LYS A 59 14.97 4.62 3.38
CA LYS A 59 15.33 4.49 4.80
C LYS A 59 16.40 5.50 5.22
N GLU A 60 17.49 5.63 4.47
CA GLU A 60 18.56 6.60 4.75
C GLU A 60 18.04 8.04 4.74
N ASN A 61 17.13 8.37 3.82
CA ASN A 61 16.50 9.68 3.76
C ASN A 61 15.58 9.94 4.95
N LEU A 62 14.77 8.96 5.37
CA LEU A 62 13.96 9.06 6.57
C LEU A 62 14.83 9.27 7.81
N GLU A 63 15.92 8.51 7.95
CA GLU A 63 16.86 8.63 9.05
C GLU A 63 17.58 9.97 9.08
N SER A 64 17.84 10.59 7.92
CA SER A 64 18.45 11.92 7.85
C SER A 64 17.50 13.06 8.26
N LEU A 65 16.19 12.83 8.23
CA LEU A 65 15.17 13.84 8.55
C LEU A 65 14.77 13.84 10.02
N PHE A 66 14.90 12.71 10.71
CA PHE A 66 14.38 12.54 12.06
C PHE A 66 15.43 11.92 13.00
N ASP A 67 15.83 12.67 14.02
CA ASP A 67 16.72 12.18 15.06
C ASP A 67 16.11 10.95 15.76
N GLY A 68 16.90 9.89 15.93
CA GLY A 68 16.41 8.64 16.53
C GLY A 68 15.41 7.88 15.66
N ALA A 69 15.36 8.14 14.34
CA ALA A 69 14.45 7.48 13.41
C ALA A 69 14.41 5.95 13.54
N GLN A 70 15.53 5.30 13.85
CA GLN A 70 15.63 3.84 13.99
C GLN A 70 14.84 3.29 15.19
N ASP A 71 14.59 4.11 16.22
CA ASP A 71 13.78 3.74 17.39
C ASP A 71 12.30 4.11 17.22
N ILE A 72 12.02 5.07 16.33
CA ILE A 72 10.69 5.65 16.11
C ILE A 72 9.96 4.96 14.96
N PHE A 73 10.69 4.64 13.90
CA PHE A 73 10.15 4.15 12.64
C PHE A 73 10.63 2.74 12.32
N ASP A 74 9.70 1.94 11.83
CA ASP A 74 9.99 0.68 11.18
C ASP A 74 9.51 0.73 9.73
N ILE A 75 10.30 0.20 8.80
CA ILE A 75 10.01 0.22 7.36
C ILE A 75 10.03 -1.21 6.84
N GLU A 76 8.90 -1.64 6.28
CA GLU A 76 8.76 -2.95 5.64
C GLU A 76 8.35 -2.80 4.17
N ALA A 77 9.11 -3.42 3.26
CA ALA A 77 8.66 -3.63 1.90
C ALA A 77 7.57 -4.72 1.89
N CYS A 78 6.40 -4.38 1.34
CA CYS A 78 5.18 -5.16 1.34
C CYS A 78 4.89 -5.74 -0.06
N GLY A 79 3.62 -5.98 -0.39
CA GLY A 79 3.19 -6.38 -1.72
C GLY A 79 3.84 -7.67 -2.21
N ALA A 80 4.08 -7.73 -3.52
CA ALA A 80 4.75 -8.84 -4.19
C ALA A 80 6.15 -9.13 -3.59
N TYR A 81 6.85 -8.09 -3.12
CA TYR A 81 8.15 -8.23 -2.49
C TYR A 81 8.08 -9.09 -1.22
N ARG A 82 7.14 -8.80 -0.30
CA ARG A 82 6.96 -9.58 0.94
C ARG A 82 6.42 -10.98 0.70
N ARG A 83 5.70 -11.20 -0.40
CA ARG A 83 5.24 -12.52 -0.85
C ARG A 83 6.33 -13.36 -1.53
N GLY A 84 7.53 -12.80 -1.73
CA GLY A 84 8.66 -13.54 -2.30
C GLY A 84 8.63 -13.68 -3.82
N GLU A 85 7.88 -12.84 -4.52
CA GLU A 85 7.92 -12.81 -6.00
C GLU A 85 9.30 -12.38 -6.48
N ALA A 86 9.76 -12.98 -7.58
CA ALA A 86 11.09 -12.75 -8.15
C ALA A 86 11.16 -11.44 -8.95
N GLU A 87 10.05 -11.07 -9.60
CA GLU A 87 9.88 -9.85 -10.37
C GLU A 87 8.74 -9.02 -9.76
N LEU A 88 8.92 -7.71 -9.73
CA LEU A 88 8.01 -6.76 -9.10
C LEU A 88 7.53 -5.75 -10.13
N LYS A 89 6.30 -5.23 -9.97
CA LYS A 89 5.75 -4.16 -10.82
C LYS A 89 5.74 -2.81 -10.13
N ASP A 90 5.61 -2.81 -8.81
CA ASP A 90 5.66 -1.66 -7.93
C ASP A 90 6.34 -2.06 -6.61
N LEU A 91 6.71 -1.04 -5.82
CA LEU A 91 7.25 -1.21 -4.48
C LEU A 91 6.31 -0.58 -3.45
N ASP A 92 5.65 -1.41 -2.66
CA ASP A 92 4.89 -0.98 -1.50
C ASP A 92 5.80 -0.86 -0.28
N LEU A 93 5.96 0.33 0.29
CA LEU A 93 6.63 0.56 1.56
C LEU A 93 5.60 0.87 2.65
N LEU A 94 5.65 0.11 3.74
CA LEU A 94 4.92 0.41 4.96
C LEU A 94 5.90 0.98 5.98
N ILE A 95 5.68 2.24 6.36
CA ILE A 95 6.36 2.90 7.48
C ILE A 95 5.43 2.86 8.68
N THR A 96 5.89 2.37 9.81
CA THR A 96 5.14 2.42 11.08
C THR A 96 5.83 3.30 12.10
N ARG A 97 5.05 4.02 12.91
CA ARG A 97 5.54 5.04 13.87
C ARG A 97 5.18 4.68 15.31
N ASN A 98 6.16 4.71 16.22
CA ASN A 98 6.09 4.19 17.59
C ASN A 98 5.99 5.25 18.73
N ASP A 99 5.92 6.54 18.43
CA ASP A 99 5.97 7.64 19.42
C ASP A 99 4.71 8.53 19.43
N ASP A 100 3.56 8.01 18.99
CA ASP A 100 2.26 8.70 18.88
C ASP A 100 2.24 10.00 18.04
N GLY A 101 3.36 10.36 17.39
CA GLY A 101 3.44 11.53 16.53
C GLY A 101 2.69 11.38 15.21
N SER A 102 2.62 12.48 14.45
CA SER A 102 1.88 12.51 13.19
C SER A 102 2.56 11.70 12.09
N THR A 103 1.87 10.69 11.56
CA THR A 103 2.26 9.92 10.36
C THR A 103 2.17 10.76 9.09
N VAL A 104 1.17 11.64 9.01
CA VAL A 104 0.96 12.56 7.88
C VAL A 104 2.15 13.49 7.75
N HIS A 105 2.60 14.08 8.86
CA HIS A 105 3.75 14.97 8.86
C HIS A 105 5.03 14.26 8.38
N VAL A 106 5.25 13.02 8.83
CA VAL A 106 6.40 12.19 8.42
C VAL A 106 6.34 11.90 6.93
N LEU A 107 5.21 11.44 6.43
CA LEU A 107 5.06 11.11 5.01
C LEU A 107 5.28 12.35 4.14
N MET A 108 4.64 13.48 4.49
CA MET A 108 4.80 14.73 3.73
C MET A 108 6.25 15.21 3.73
N LYS A 109 6.93 15.19 4.89
CA LYS A 109 8.34 15.61 4.98
C LYS A 109 9.27 14.69 4.22
N LEU A 110 9.04 13.38 4.27
CA LEU A 110 9.84 12.41 3.52
C LEU A 110 9.65 12.60 2.02
N VAL A 111 8.40 12.73 1.54
CA VAL A 111 8.11 12.93 0.11
C VAL A 111 8.73 14.24 -0.39
N GLU A 112 8.50 15.36 0.32
CA GLU A 112 9.11 16.66 0.01
C GLU A 112 10.64 16.54 -0.10
N HIS A 113 11.28 15.85 0.84
CA HIS A 113 12.73 15.66 0.81
C HIS A 113 13.21 14.79 -0.36
N LEU A 114 12.48 13.72 -0.70
CA LEU A 114 12.82 12.87 -1.84
C LEU A 114 12.61 13.61 -3.18
N GLU A 115 11.61 14.48 -3.27
CA GLU A 115 11.38 15.38 -4.42
C GLU A 115 12.52 16.40 -4.57
N GLU A 116 12.90 17.08 -3.48
CA GLU A 116 14.03 18.03 -3.46
C GLU A 116 15.35 17.39 -3.91
N ARG A 117 15.53 16.10 -3.64
CA ARG A 117 16.69 15.31 -4.07
C ARG A 117 16.58 14.76 -5.49
N GLY A 118 15.46 15.00 -6.18
CA GLY A 118 15.19 14.47 -7.52
C GLY A 118 14.99 12.96 -7.57
N LEU A 119 14.68 12.32 -6.44
CA LEU A 119 14.41 10.89 -6.37
C LEU A 119 12.96 10.58 -6.74
N ILE A 120 12.01 11.38 -6.26
CA ILE A 120 10.61 11.34 -6.73
C ILE A 120 10.50 12.23 -7.97
N LEU A 121 10.07 11.64 -9.08
CA LEU A 121 9.93 12.33 -10.37
C LEU A 121 8.54 12.93 -10.55
N GLN A 122 7.52 12.25 -10.03
CA GLN A 122 6.12 12.65 -10.22
C GLN A 122 5.23 11.99 -9.17
N GLN A 123 4.38 12.78 -8.53
CA GLN A 123 3.27 12.29 -7.73
C GLN A 123 2.10 11.87 -8.64
N LEU A 124 1.52 10.70 -8.40
CA LEU A 124 0.43 10.14 -9.22
C LEU A 124 -0.96 10.54 -8.72
N LYS A 125 -1.10 10.80 -7.42
CA LYS A 125 -2.34 11.22 -6.75
C LYS A 125 -2.03 12.09 -5.55
N GLU A 126 -2.98 12.92 -5.14
CA GLU A 126 -2.89 13.63 -3.86
C GLU A 126 -2.59 12.66 -2.70
N VAL A 127 -1.79 13.14 -1.74
CA VAL A 127 -1.48 12.38 -0.53
C VAL A 127 -2.78 12.05 0.20
N ARG A 128 -3.03 10.75 0.38
CA ARG A 128 -4.17 10.25 1.12
C ARG A 128 -3.95 10.46 2.60
N VAL A 129 -4.90 11.09 3.29
CA VAL A 129 -4.93 11.18 4.75
C VAL A 129 -6.20 10.52 5.27
N SER A 130 -6.04 9.56 6.17
CA SER A 130 -7.15 8.84 6.79
C SER A 130 -7.48 9.42 8.16
N SER A 131 -8.77 9.44 8.52
CA SER A 131 -9.23 9.76 9.87
C SER A 131 -8.69 8.79 10.94
N SER A 132 -8.23 7.61 10.53
CA SER A 132 -7.55 6.64 11.41
C SER A 132 -6.12 7.04 11.79
N GLY A 133 -5.60 8.14 11.24
CA GLY A 133 -4.25 8.64 11.48
C GLY A 133 -3.19 7.95 10.62
N SER A 134 -3.57 7.36 9.49
CA SER A 134 -2.63 6.87 8.46
C SER A 134 -2.55 7.82 7.27
N ALA A 135 -1.44 7.75 6.53
CA ALA A 135 -1.20 8.53 5.33
C ALA A 135 -0.65 7.66 4.21
N GLY A 136 -0.90 8.02 2.94
CA GLY A 136 -0.39 7.27 1.79
C GLY A 136 -0.01 8.16 0.61
N PHE A 137 1.12 7.84 -0.02
CA PHE A 137 1.66 8.49 -1.20
C PHE A 137 1.82 7.46 -2.32
N GLN A 138 1.56 7.88 -3.56
CA GLN A 138 1.79 7.09 -4.76
C GLN A 138 2.56 7.93 -5.77
N GLY A 139 3.68 7.42 -6.25
CA GLY A 139 4.59 8.19 -7.10
C GLY A 139 5.48 7.34 -8.00
N ILE A 140 6.36 8.05 -8.70
CA ILE A 140 7.41 7.48 -9.55
C ILE A 140 8.75 7.83 -8.92
N ILE A 141 9.57 6.82 -8.63
CA ILE A 141 10.91 6.98 -8.04
C ILE A 141 12.01 6.57 -9.03
N ARG A 142 13.15 7.25 -8.97
CA ARG A 142 14.37 6.92 -9.73
C ARG A 142 15.61 7.20 -8.88
N LEU A 143 16.54 6.24 -8.80
CA LEU A 143 17.75 6.33 -7.97
C LEU A 143 18.97 6.97 -8.67
N GLY A 144 18.73 7.73 -9.74
CA GLY A 144 19.79 8.32 -10.56
C GLY A 144 19.41 8.35 -12.04
N ASN A 145 19.99 9.27 -12.80
CA ASN A 145 19.60 9.51 -14.20
C ASN A 145 19.91 8.33 -15.15
N ASP A 146 20.76 7.40 -14.74
CA ASP A 146 21.14 6.18 -15.47
C ASP A 146 20.30 4.94 -15.08
N LYS A 147 19.47 5.07 -14.04
CA LYS A 147 18.59 3.99 -13.54
C LYS A 147 17.18 4.15 -14.11
N LYS A 148 16.47 3.03 -14.25
CA LYS A 148 15.03 3.05 -14.59
C LYS A 148 14.23 3.70 -13.46
N CYS A 149 13.09 4.26 -13.82
CA CYS A 149 12.11 4.68 -12.83
C CYS A 149 11.13 3.54 -12.52
N HIS A 150 10.58 3.55 -11.30
CA HIS A 150 9.68 2.54 -10.79
C HIS A 150 8.50 3.18 -10.07
N ARG A 151 7.36 2.49 -10.03
CA ARG A 151 6.25 2.88 -9.17
C ARG A 151 6.55 2.57 -7.71
N ILE A 152 6.27 3.53 -6.83
CA ILE A 152 6.40 3.38 -5.39
C ILE A 152 5.15 3.87 -4.67
N ASP A 153 4.70 3.09 -3.71
CA ASP A 153 3.62 3.42 -2.80
C ASP A 153 4.19 3.48 -1.38
N ILE A 154 4.16 4.66 -0.73
CA ILE A 154 4.66 4.83 0.65
C ILE A 154 3.47 5.07 1.57
N ASN A 155 3.28 4.18 2.52
CA ASN A 155 2.14 4.16 3.44
C ASN A 155 2.65 4.32 4.87
N CYS A 156 2.22 5.34 5.60
CA CYS A 156 2.65 5.61 6.98
C CYS A 156 1.51 5.39 7.98
N TYR A 157 1.72 4.48 8.95
CA TYR A 157 0.69 4.03 9.90
C TYR A 157 1.19 4.15 11.35
N PRO A 158 0.32 4.43 12.34
CA PRO A 158 0.67 4.29 13.75
C PRO A 158 0.99 2.82 14.07
N LEU A 159 1.93 2.57 15.00
CA LEU A 159 2.38 1.21 15.32
C LEU A 159 1.25 0.25 15.69
N ARG A 160 0.22 0.73 16.42
CA ARG A 160 -0.96 -0.07 16.79
C ARG A 160 -1.74 -0.64 15.59
N GLN A 161 -1.56 -0.08 14.40
CA GLN A 161 -2.21 -0.53 13.16
C GLN A 161 -1.34 -1.48 12.35
N LYS A 162 -0.06 -1.68 12.74
CA LYS A 162 0.93 -2.44 11.99
C LYS A 162 0.45 -3.82 11.54
N PRO A 163 -0.17 -4.67 12.40
CA PRO A 163 -0.60 -6.00 11.98
C PRO A 163 -1.61 -5.98 10.83
N PHE A 164 -2.56 -5.05 10.89
CA PHE A 164 -3.64 -4.92 9.92
C PHE A 164 -3.12 -4.32 8.60
N ALA A 165 -2.24 -3.32 8.71
CA ALA A 165 -1.58 -2.70 7.56
C ALA A 165 -0.68 -3.71 6.84
N LEU A 166 0.11 -4.51 7.57
CA LEU A 166 0.93 -5.57 6.98
C LEU A 166 0.08 -6.60 6.24
N LEU A 167 -1.02 -7.07 6.82
CA LEU A 167 -1.93 -7.98 6.13
C LEU A 167 -2.46 -7.38 4.83
N TYR A 168 -2.98 -6.15 4.91
CA TYR A 168 -3.54 -5.43 3.78
C TYR A 168 -2.51 -5.23 2.66
N PHE A 169 -1.35 -4.64 2.97
CA PHE A 169 -0.35 -4.28 1.96
C PHE A 169 0.47 -5.48 1.49
N THR A 170 0.56 -6.56 2.26
CA THR A 170 1.16 -7.81 1.76
C THR A 170 0.26 -8.47 0.72
N GLY A 171 -1.06 -8.46 0.90
CA GLY A 171 -2.00 -9.04 -0.06
C GLY A 171 -1.76 -10.53 -0.36
N PRO A 172 -2.11 -11.02 -1.57
CA PRO A 172 -2.66 -10.29 -2.72
C PRO A 172 -4.15 -9.88 -2.56
N PRO A 173 -4.76 -9.14 -3.51
CA PRO A 173 -6.14 -8.65 -3.37
C PRO A 173 -7.20 -9.71 -3.09
N ASN A 174 -7.10 -10.88 -3.73
CA ASN A 174 -7.98 -12.04 -3.50
C ASN A 174 -7.81 -12.61 -2.08
N PHE A 175 -6.58 -12.70 -1.57
CA PHE A 175 -6.33 -13.10 -0.18
C PHE A 175 -6.93 -12.10 0.82
N ASN A 176 -6.78 -10.79 0.56
CA ASN A 176 -7.39 -9.75 1.37
C ASN A 176 -8.92 -9.84 1.38
N GLN A 177 -9.53 -10.12 0.22
CA GLN A 177 -10.99 -10.30 0.11
C GLN A 177 -11.44 -11.53 0.91
N TRP A 178 -10.74 -12.65 0.76
CA TRP A 178 -11.00 -13.87 1.53
C TRP A 178 -10.87 -13.62 3.04
N LEU A 179 -9.79 -13.00 3.51
CA LEU A 179 -9.58 -12.75 4.94
C LEU A 179 -10.65 -11.82 5.52
N ARG A 180 -11.11 -10.83 4.75
CA ARG A 180 -12.25 -9.97 5.14
C ARG A 180 -13.56 -10.74 5.21
N LYS A 181 -13.80 -11.67 4.29
CA LYS A 181 -14.98 -12.55 4.34
C LYS A 181 -14.96 -13.43 5.59
N GLN A 182 -13.82 -14.06 5.87
CA GLN A 182 -13.62 -14.87 7.07
C GLN A 182 -13.82 -14.06 8.36
N ALA A 183 -13.38 -12.80 8.38
CA ALA A 183 -13.66 -11.87 9.47
C ALA A 183 -15.16 -11.56 9.60
N ALA A 184 -15.84 -11.28 8.48
CA ALA A 184 -17.27 -10.97 8.46
C ALA A 184 -18.14 -12.14 8.96
N GLU A 185 -17.83 -13.37 8.55
CA GLU A 185 -18.49 -14.59 9.03
C GLU A 185 -18.35 -14.81 10.54
N ARG A 186 -17.32 -14.20 11.15
CA ARG A 186 -17.06 -14.21 12.58
C ARG A 186 -17.50 -12.91 13.27
N GLY A 187 -18.32 -12.09 12.61
CA GLY A 187 -18.87 -10.86 13.17
C GLY A 187 -17.86 -9.72 13.32
N TYR A 188 -16.74 -9.77 12.58
CA TYR A 188 -15.74 -8.70 12.53
C TYR A 188 -15.74 -7.99 11.17
N SER A 189 -15.31 -6.73 11.18
CA SER A 189 -14.97 -5.96 9.99
C SER A 189 -13.47 -5.68 10.07
N LEU A 190 -12.75 -6.08 9.03
CA LEU A 190 -11.29 -5.99 8.95
C LEU A 190 -10.88 -4.99 7.86
N SER A 191 -10.09 -3.99 8.24
CA SER A 191 -9.46 -3.01 7.36
C SER A 191 -7.93 -3.04 7.51
N ASP A 192 -7.25 -2.19 6.75
CA ASP A 192 -5.83 -1.85 6.93
C ASP A 192 -5.52 -1.14 8.25
N SER A 193 -6.52 -0.52 8.87
CA SER A 193 -6.37 0.31 10.08
C SER A 193 -6.81 -0.39 11.36
N GLY A 194 -7.43 -1.56 11.27
CA GLY A 194 -7.92 -2.27 12.45
C GLY A 194 -8.94 -3.35 12.16
N MET A 195 -9.39 -3.97 13.25
CA MET A 195 -10.53 -4.88 13.27
C MET A 195 -11.56 -4.38 14.28
N GLN A 196 -12.83 -4.38 13.88
CA GLN A 196 -13.94 -3.90 14.70
C GLN A 196 -15.12 -4.87 14.61
N ILE A 197 -16.08 -4.75 15.53
CA ILE A 197 -17.30 -5.55 15.44
C ILE A 197 -18.13 -5.12 14.24
N ASN A 198 -18.57 -6.09 13.45
CA ASN A 198 -19.47 -5.90 12.34
C ASN A 198 -20.92 -5.92 12.80
N ARG A 199 -21.54 -4.74 12.88
CA ARG A 199 -22.92 -4.56 13.36
C ARG A 199 -24.00 -5.02 12.37
N ASN A 200 -23.61 -5.44 11.16
CA ASN A 200 -24.54 -5.93 10.14
C ASN A 200 -24.92 -7.40 10.31
N TYR A 201 -24.25 -8.11 11.21
CA TYR A 201 -24.55 -9.51 11.56
C TYR A 201 -25.19 -9.55 12.94
N ASP A 202 -26.06 -10.54 13.17
CA ASP A 202 -26.54 -10.84 14.52
C ASP A 202 -25.35 -11.47 15.27
N VAL A 203 -24.85 -10.80 16.31
CA VAL A 203 -23.59 -11.16 16.98
C VAL A 203 -23.86 -11.73 18.38
N PRO A 204 -24.03 -13.06 18.53
CA PRO A 204 -24.00 -13.69 19.84
C PRO A 204 -22.67 -13.37 20.55
N HIS A 205 -22.69 -13.04 21.84
CA HIS A 205 -21.49 -12.79 22.65
C HIS A 205 -20.69 -11.53 22.28
N GLU A 206 -21.35 -10.44 21.86
CA GLU A 206 -20.73 -9.14 21.52
C GLU A 206 -19.68 -8.69 22.56
N GLN A 207 -19.94 -8.88 23.85
CA GLN A 207 -19.04 -8.45 24.92
C GLN A 207 -17.72 -9.24 24.95
N GLU A 208 -17.74 -10.54 24.68
CA GLU A 208 -16.52 -11.36 24.57
C GLU A 208 -15.74 -11.01 23.30
N MET A 209 -16.45 -10.80 22.19
CA MET A 209 -15.84 -10.39 20.92
C MET A 209 -15.20 -9.02 20.99
N ARG A 210 -15.80 -8.08 21.74
CA ARG A 210 -15.17 -6.79 22.06
C ARG A 210 -13.85 -7.05 22.79
N LEU A 211 -13.85 -7.83 23.86
CA LEU A 211 -12.62 -8.11 24.62
C LEU A 211 -11.50 -8.68 23.72
N LYS A 212 -11.82 -9.64 22.85
CA LYS A 212 -10.86 -10.23 21.90
C LYS A 212 -10.35 -9.24 20.84
N ALA A 213 -11.18 -8.32 20.35
CA ALA A 213 -10.77 -7.30 19.37
C ALA A 213 -10.10 -6.07 20.00
N PHE A 214 -10.31 -5.81 21.29
CA PHE A 214 -9.72 -4.69 22.02
C PHE A 214 -8.40 -5.05 22.72
N GLU A 215 -8.05 -6.32 22.85
CA GLU A 215 -6.68 -6.69 23.21
C GLU A 215 -5.70 -6.17 22.14
N PRO A 216 -4.56 -5.59 22.53
CA PRO A 216 -3.60 -5.05 21.57
C PRO A 216 -3.05 -6.19 20.73
N LEU A 217 -3.55 -6.32 19.49
CA LEU A 217 -3.00 -7.22 18.49
C LEU A 217 -1.67 -6.63 18.04
N LYS A 218 -0.59 -7.40 18.16
CA LYS A 218 0.78 -6.94 17.91
C LYS A 218 1.42 -7.59 16.69
N SER A 219 0.81 -8.66 16.19
CA SER A 219 1.30 -9.45 15.06
C SER A 219 0.17 -9.84 14.11
N GLU A 220 0.53 -10.21 12.88
CA GLU A 220 -0.44 -10.75 11.92
C GLU A 220 -1.08 -12.04 12.47
N GLU A 221 -0.30 -12.87 13.16
CA GLU A 221 -0.70 -14.10 13.84
C GLU A 221 -1.78 -13.86 14.89
N ASP A 222 -1.72 -12.75 15.64
CA ASP A 222 -2.76 -12.39 16.61
C ASP A 222 -4.11 -12.17 15.91
N VAL A 223 -4.11 -11.55 14.72
CA VAL A 223 -5.33 -11.36 13.91
C VAL A 223 -5.91 -12.72 13.51
N PHE A 224 -5.07 -13.63 13.01
CA PHE A 224 -5.49 -14.99 12.65
C PHE A 224 -6.03 -15.76 13.84
N LYS A 225 -5.42 -15.62 15.02
CA LYS A 225 -5.87 -16.25 16.26
C LYS A 225 -7.25 -15.75 16.69
N VAL A 226 -7.52 -14.45 16.62
CA VAL A 226 -8.86 -13.89 16.91
C VAL A 226 -9.90 -14.40 15.92
N LEU A 227 -9.50 -14.58 14.65
CA LEU A 227 -10.33 -15.18 13.62
C LEU A 227 -10.37 -16.71 13.68
N GLU A 228 -9.73 -17.37 14.65
CA GLU A 228 -9.70 -18.84 14.74
C GLU A 228 -9.26 -19.51 13.42
N LEU A 229 -8.27 -18.91 12.75
CA LEU A 229 -7.69 -19.38 11.50
C LEU A 229 -6.23 -19.83 11.73
N GLU A 230 -5.76 -20.75 10.90
CA GLU A 230 -4.33 -21.05 10.80
C GLU A 230 -3.60 -19.90 10.10
N TYR A 231 -2.47 -19.45 10.67
CA TYR A 231 -1.70 -18.35 10.11
C TYR A 231 -1.10 -18.72 8.74
N VAL A 232 -1.37 -17.87 7.75
CA VAL A 232 -0.80 -18.01 6.40
C VAL A 232 0.39 -17.06 6.25
N VAL A 233 1.58 -17.64 6.22
CA VAL A 233 2.83 -16.92 5.96
C VAL A 233 2.80 -16.19 4.61
N PRO A 234 3.49 -15.03 4.47
CA PRO A 234 3.39 -14.17 3.29
C PRO A 234 3.57 -14.86 1.93
N ASN A 235 4.56 -15.74 1.79
CA ASN A 235 4.86 -16.44 0.54
C ASN A 235 3.81 -17.48 0.13
N MET A 236 2.94 -17.90 1.07
CA MET A 236 1.85 -18.83 0.78
C MET A 236 0.56 -18.11 0.42
N ARG A 237 0.44 -16.78 0.62
CA ARG A 237 -0.81 -16.03 0.37
C ARG A 237 -1.24 -16.01 -1.10
N SER A 238 -0.30 -16.21 -2.03
CA SER A 238 -0.57 -16.31 -3.47
C SER A 238 -1.08 -17.71 -3.90
N ILE A 239 -0.91 -18.73 -3.06
CA ILE A 239 -1.17 -20.15 -3.38
C ILE A 239 -2.19 -20.77 -2.42
N ALA A 240 -2.39 -20.16 -1.25
CA ALA A 240 -3.32 -20.62 -0.23
C ALA A 240 -4.69 -20.92 -0.88
N PRO A 241 -5.27 -22.10 -0.61
CA PRO A 241 -6.49 -22.52 -1.26
C PRO A 241 -7.61 -21.61 -0.79
N ILE A 242 -7.88 -20.55 -1.55
CA ILE A 242 -9.13 -19.83 -1.44
C ILE A 242 -10.15 -20.72 -2.16
N PRO A 243 -11.10 -21.35 -1.45
CA PRO A 243 -12.11 -22.15 -2.12
C PRO A 243 -12.83 -21.25 -3.13
N PRO A 244 -13.00 -21.66 -4.40
CA PRO A 244 -13.65 -20.83 -5.41
C PRO A 244 -15.06 -20.38 -5.01
N GLU A 245 -15.73 -21.20 -4.20
CA GLU A 245 -17.07 -20.97 -3.65
C GLU A 245 -17.09 -19.82 -2.62
N GLU A 246 -15.93 -19.39 -2.10
CA GLU A 246 -15.83 -18.30 -1.14
C GLU A 246 -15.51 -16.94 -1.79
N LEU A 247 -15.26 -16.88 -3.11
CA LEU A 247 -14.86 -15.65 -3.81
C LEU A 247 -16.02 -14.79 -4.34
N TYR A 248 -17.27 -15.14 -4.05
CA TYR A 248 -18.47 -14.41 -4.48
C TYR A 248 -19.46 -14.20 -3.34
#